data_AF-A0A139AMJ6-F1
#
_entry.id   AF-A0A139AMJ6-F1
#
_cell.length_a   1.000
_cell.length_b   1.000
_cell.length_c   1.000
_cell.angle_alpha   90.00
_cell.angle_beta   90.00
_cell.angle_gamma   90.00
#
_symmetry.space_group_name_H-M   'P 1'
#
loop_
_entity.id
_entity.type
_entity.pdbx_description
1 polymer ?
#
loop_
_entity_poly.entity_id
_entity_poly.type
_entity_poly.pdbx_seq_one_letter_code
_entity_poly.pdbx_strand_id
1 'polypeptide(L)'
;MAHSSLRVFLLRSPDGGPSSDAAATAGDPYESLLTARLACTAVSIPTLAHVTVNVDVLVRILAERESEFWAVVVTSKRAVEALVEAWDRASKDDGAFTSTTAPLWRSKPLFTVGKATLRSSVPLGFSSPFSPEILPGNATLLAHAIVAHTPAPPVSKSILFLAGDKRLPTLPETLQSAGFKMEELEVYRTGPAPEFAEAIEKACASVEGEESGNVDGQEGGRVAGGGAGADPSAGEDRVRPGDPDWIVAFSPSGISVALSHPSTDIFARAKFACIGETTAAAVRKAEWTVGCVARKPTAEGVVEAMEVAMSGGGGGGGGGAAEL
;
A
#
# COMPACT_ATOMS: atom_id res chain seq x y z
N MET A 1 -4.87 38.94 8.26
CA MET A 1 -4.35 37.67 8.80
C MET A 1 -4.69 36.60 7.79
N ALA A 2 -3.71 35.99 7.13
CA ALA A 2 -3.98 34.87 6.23
C ALA A 2 -4.59 33.74 7.07
N HIS A 3 -5.85 33.39 6.81
CA HIS A 3 -6.40 32.17 7.39
C HIS A 3 -5.62 31.01 6.78
N SER A 4 -4.89 30.26 7.62
CA SER A 4 -4.25 29.02 7.20
C SER A 4 -5.32 28.14 6.56
N SER A 5 -5.11 27.71 5.32
CA SER A 5 -5.98 26.75 4.65
C SER A 5 -6.06 25.47 5.48
N LEU A 6 -7.26 24.89 5.59
CA LEU A 6 -7.49 23.62 6.28
C LEU A 6 -6.65 22.52 5.61
N ARG A 7 -5.92 21.72 6.38
CA ARG A 7 -5.09 20.62 5.85
C ARG A 7 -5.72 19.26 6.16
N VAL A 8 -5.88 18.43 5.12
CA VAL A 8 -6.51 17.11 5.23
C VAL A 8 -5.60 16.04 4.64
N PHE A 9 -5.19 15.07 5.45
CA PHE A 9 -4.44 13.90 4.96
C PHE A 9 -5.36 12.71 4.78
N LEU A 10 -5.22 11.98 3.67
CA LEU A 10 -6.03 10.81 3.33
C LEU A 10 -5.19 9.55 3.45
N LEU A 11 -5.44 8.72 4.46
CA LEU A 11 -4.68 7.48 4.73
C LEU A 11 -5.18 6.31 3.87
N ARG A 12 -4.66 6.20 2.65
CA ARG A 12 -5.16 5.30 1.61
C ARG A 12 -4.58 3.89 1.69
N SER A 13 -5.39 2.88 1.40
CA SER A 13 -4.93 1.53 1.09
C SER A 13 -4.96 1.31 -0.44
N PRO A 14 -4.09 0.46 -1.01
CA PRO A 14 -3.93 0.31 -2.47
C PRO A 14 -5.18 -0.26 -3.15
N ASP A 15 -6.02 -0.98 -2.40
CA ASP A 15 -7.27 -1.58 -2.87
C ASP A 15 -8.51 -0.71 -2.56
N GLY A 16 -8.34 0.52 -2.06
CA GLY A 16 -9.42 1.37 -1.51
C GLY A 16 -10.17 2.25 -2.52
N GLY A 17 -9.99 2.02 -3.83
CA GLY A 17 -10.73 2.68 -4.90
C GLY A 17 -11.47 1.64 -5.77
N PRO A 18 -12.52 2.03 -6.52
CA PRO A 18 -13.19 1.12 -7.44
C PRO A 18 -12.14 0.53 -8.41
N SER A 19 -11.96 -0.79 -8.36
CA SER A 19 -11.20 -1.66 -9.25
C SER A 19 -10.04 -1.00 -10.01
N SER A 20 -8.82 -1.35 -9.60
CA SER A 20 -7.58 -1.14 -10.36
C SER A 20 -7.72 -1.66 -11.80
N ASP A 21 -8.02 -0.75 -12.73
CA ASP A 21 -7.62 -0.75 -14.15
C ASP A 21 -8.28 0.39 -14.96
N ALA A 22 -9.13 1.25 -14.36
CA ALA A 22 -9.84 2.30 -15.10
C ALA A 22 -9.70 3.76 -14.58
N ALA A 23 -8.77 4.07 -13.67
CA ALA A 23 -8.72 5.40 -13.03
C ALA A 23 -7.32 6.06 -12.99
N ALA A 24 -6.47 5.82 -13.99
CA ALA A 24 -5.17 6.51 -14.07
C ALA A 24 -5.24 7.93 -14.67
N THR A 25 -6.44 8.45 -14.99
CA THR A 25 -6.62 9.75 -15.68
C THR A 25 -7.65 10.68 -15.05
N ALA A 26 -8.34 10.28 -13.98
CA ALA A 26 -9.18 11.16 -13.17
C ALA A 26 -8.55 11.25 -11.77
N GLY A 27 -8.35 12.46 -11.24
CA GLY A 27 -7.78 12.66 -9.91
C GLY A 27 -8.57 11.95 -8.80
N ASP A 28 -8.00 11.87 -7.59
CA ASP A 28 -8.66 11.20 -6.47
C ASP A 28 -10.01 11.90 -6.16
N PRO A 29 -11.14 11.15 -6.15
CA PRO A 29 -12.46 11.75 -5.98
C PRO A 29 -12.66 12.34 -4.58
N TYR A 30 -11.95 11.85 -3.56
CA TYR A 30 -12.00 12.41 -2.22
C TYR A 30 -11.22 13.72 -2.15
N GLU A 31 -10.01 13.78 -2.72
CA GLU A 31 -9.24 15.03 -2.78
C GLU A 31 -10.02 16.13 -3.50
N SER A 32 -10.60 15.78 -4.65
CA SER A 32 -11.38 16.72 -5.47
C SER A 32 -12.59 17.26 -4.72
N LEU A 33 -13.36 16.39 -4.05
CA LEU A 33 -14.54 16.80 -3.30
C LEU A 33 -14.21 17.56 -2.02
N LEU A 34 -13.18 17.15 -1.28
CA LEU A 34 -12.71 17.85 -0.08
C LEU A 34 -12.27 19.27 -0.44
N THR A 35 -11.42 19.42 -1.47
CA THR A 35 -10.95 20.72 -1.94
C THR A 35 -12.11 21.61 -2.38
N ALA A 36 -13.04 21.05 -3.17
CA ALA A 36 -14.17 21.81 -3.70
C ALA A 36 -15.19 22.26 -2.65
N ARG A 37 -15.44 21.44 -1.61
CA ARG A 37 -16.52 21.68 -0.64
C ARG A 37 -16.05 22.29 0.68
N LEU A 38 -14.82 21.98 1.10
CA LEU A 38 -14.26 22.43 2.37
C LEU A 38 -13.17 23.51 2.21
N ALA A 39 -12.83 23.89 0.98
CA ALA A 39 -11.76 24.85 0.68
C ALA A 39 -10.45 24.51 1.42
N CYS A 40 -10.04 23.24 1.33
CA CYS A 40 -8.91 22.67 2.05
C CYS A 40 -7.83 22.14 1.11
N THR A 41 -6.60 22.02 1.62
CA THR A 41 -5.51 21.30 0.97
C THR A 41 -5.59 19.82 1.35
N ALA A 42 -5.94 18.96 0.39
CA ALA A 42 -6.07 17.52 0.58
C ALA A 42 -4.88 16.76 -0.02
N VAL A 43 -4.29 15.82 0.73
CA VAL A 43 -3.13 15.02 0.28
C VAL A 43 -3.35 13.53 0.57
N SER A 44 -3.32 12.70 -0.48
CA SER A 44 -3.34 11.24 -0.32
C SER A 44 -1.99 10.66 0.06
N ILE A 45 -2.00 9.84 1.10
CA ILE A 45 -0.84 9.19 1.68
C ILE A 45 -1.10 7.68 1.71
N PRO A 46 -0.39 6.88 0.89
CA PRO A 46 -0.49 5.43 0.91
C PRO A 46 -0.03 4.87 2.25
N THR A 47 -0.90 4.13 2.94
CA THR A 47 -0.59 3.42 4.20
C THR A 47 -0.11 2.00 3.98
N LEU A 48 -0.58 1.35 2.92
CA LEU A 48 -0.23 -0.03 2.61
C LEU A 48 0.31 -0.12 1.20
N ALA A 49 1.22 -1.08 0.99
CA ALA A 49 1.73 -1.44 -0.32
C ALA A 49 1.84 -2.96 -0.42
N HIS A 50 1.91 -3.47 -1.65
CA HIS A 50 2.41 -4.83 -1.86
C HIS A 50 3.94 -4.77 -1.80
N VAL A 51 4.51 -5.39 -0.78
CA VAL A 51 5.96 -5.46 -0.57
C VAL A 51 6.45 -6.87 -0.87
N THR A 52 7.65 -6.97 -1.46
CA THR A 52 8.31 -8.26 -1.66
C THR A 52 8.84 -8.78 -0.32
N VAL A 53 8.77 -10.10 -0.13
CA VAL A 53 9.25 -10.78 1.08
C VAL A 53 9.97 -12.06 0.68
N ASN A 54 10.81 -12.58 1.58
CA ASN A 54 11.57 -13.82 1.37
C ASN A 54 12.42 -13.85 0.07
N VAL A 55 12.77 -12.69 -0.49
CA VAL A 55 13.57 -12.59 -1.73
C VAL A 55 14.92 -13.28 -1.53
N ASP A 56 15.55 -13.17 -0.36
CA ASP A 56 16.81 -13.88 -0.04
C ASP A 56 16.66 -15.41 -0.11
N VAL A 57 15.50 -15.93 0.29
CA VAL A 57 15.19 -17.36 0.20
C VAL A 57 15.02 -17.75 -1.27
N LEU A 58 14.31 -16.93 -2.05
CA LEU A 58 14.12 -17.17 -3.48
C LEU A 58 15.45 -17.12 -4.24
N VAL A 59 16.35 -16.17 -3.92
CA VAL A 59 17.70 -16.10 -4.51
C VAL A 59 18.46 -17.41 -4.28
N ARG A 60 18.47 -17.93 -3.05
CA ARG A 60 19.12 -19.23 -2.75
C ARG A 60 18.47 -20.39 -3.48
N ILE A 61 17.14 -20.43 -3.55
CA ILE A 61 16.42 -21.45 -4.34
C ILE A 61 16.84 -21.41 -5.81
N LEU A 62 16.87 -20.21 -6.40
CA LEU A 62 17.26 -20.02 -7.79
C LEU A 62 18.71 -20.42 -8.04
N ALA A 63 19.63 -20.11 -7.13
CA ALA A 63 21.05 -20.41 -7.29
C ALA A 63 21.38 -21.89 -7.08
N GLU A 64 20.80 -22.52 -6.05
CA GLU A 64 21.32 -23.79 -5.50
C GLU A 64 20.36 -24.97 -5.71
N ARG A 65 19.06 -24.72 -5.79
CA ARG A 65 18.02 -25.76 -5.69
C ARG A 65 17.27 -26.02 -6.99
N GLU A 66 17.82 -25.56 -8.12
CA GLU A 66 17.23 -25.75 -9.45
C GLU A 66 16.80 -27.20 -9.69
N SER A 67 17.66 -28.18 -9.39
CA SER A 67 17.40 -29.58 -9.72
C SER A 67 16.19 -30.20 -9.01
N GLU A 68 15.76 -29.61 -7.88
CA GLU A 68 14.62 -30.04 -7.08
C GLU A 68 13.27 -29.68 -7.71
N PHE A 69 13.26 -28.68 -8.60
CA PHE A 69 12.04 -28.15 -9.19
C PHE A 69 11.90 -28.53 -10.66
N TRP A 70 10.69 -28.91 -11.07
CA TRP A 70 10.39 -29.16 -12.49
C TRP A 70 9.62 -28.01 -13.14
N ALA A 71 8.93 -27.18 -12.37
CA ALA A 71 8.12 -26.07 -12.85
C ALA A 71 8.08 -24.92 -11.85
N VAL A 72 7.71 -23.74 -12.34
CA VAL A 72 7.38 -22.57 -11.52
C VAL A 72 5.93 -22.17 -11.78
N VAL A 73 5.18 -21.83 -10.72
CA VAL A 73 3.82 -21.29 -10.81
C VAL A 73 3.80 -19.88 -10.21
N VAL A 74 3.23 -18.92 -10.94
CA VAL A 74 2.99 -17.54 -10.49
C VAL A 74 1.56 -17.13 -10.82
N THR A 75 0.77 -16.71 -9.84
CA THR A 75 -0.63 -16.31 -10.07
C THR A 75 -0.88 -14.81 -9.93
N SER A 76 0.19 -14.01 -9.89
CA SER A 76 0.10 -12.56 -9.70
C SER A 76 1.29 -11.87 -10.34
N LYS A 77 1.07 -10.67 -10.89
CA LYS A 77 2.14 -9.78 -11.34
C LYS A 77 3.15 -9.52 -10.22
N ARG A 78 2.70 -9.40 -8.97
CA ARG A 78 3.58 -9.13 -7.81
C ARG A 78 4.53 -10.30 -7.51
N ALA A 79 4.07 -11.54 -7.71
CA ALA A 79 4.95 -12.70 -7.61
C ALA A 79 6.02 -12.71 -8.71
N VAL A 80 5.67 -12.25 -9.92
CA VAL A 80 6.64 -12.10 -11.02
C VAL A 80 7.66 -11.00 -10.71
N GLU A 81 7.24 -9.87 -10.15
CA GLU A 81 8.16 -8.80 -9.74
C GLU A 81 9.16 -9.29 -8.69
N ALA A 82 8.71 -10.03 -7.68
CA ALA A 82 9.61 -10.66 -6.70
C ALA A 82 10.58 -11.66 -7.36
N LEU A 83 10.11 -12.41 -8.37
CA LEU A 83 10.95 -13.32 -9.14
C LEU A 83 11.98 -12.56 -9.99
N VAL A 84 11.63 -11.44 -10.60
CA VAL A 84 12.57 -10.55 -11.31
C VAL A 84 13.63 -10.01 -10.35
N GLU A 85 13.20 -9.50 -9.19
CA GLU A 85 14.13 -9.01 -8.17
C GLU A 85 15.12 -10.10 -7.73
N ALA A 86 14.63 -11.30 -7.41
CA ALA A 86 15.48 -12.42 -7.02
C ALA A 86 16.40 -12.88 -8.16
N TRP A 87 15.93 -12.89 -9.41
CA TRP A 87 16.72 -13.25 -10.57
C TRP A 87 17.87 -12.28 -10.82
N ASP A 88 17.59 -10.97 -10.72
CA ASP A 88 18.59 -9.92 -10.88
C ASP A 88 19.65 -9.98 -9.77
N ARG A 89 19.24 -10.26 -8.54
CA ARG A 89 20.16 -10.46 -7.41
C ARG A 89 21.02 -11.70 -7.59
N ALA A 90 20.42 -12.84 -7.91
CA ALA A 90 21.16 -14.07 -8.20
C ALA A 90 22.18 -13.90 -9.34
N SER A 91 21.82 -13.12 -10.37
CA SER A 91 22.71 -12.82 -11.50
C SER A 91 23.91 -11.94 -11.14
N LYS A 92 23.77 -11.07 -10.12
CA LYS A 92 24.84 -10.19 -9.63
C LYS A 92 25.74 -10.88 -8.62
N ASP A 93 25.15 -11.69 -7.74
CA ASP A 93 25.85 -12.32 -6.62
C ASP A 93 26.68 -13.53 -7.09
N ASP A 94 26.26 -14.22 -8.16
CA ASP A 94 26.94 -15.41 -8.67
C ASP A 94 27.02 -15.42 -10.20
N GLY A 95 28.23 -15.30 -10.74
CA GLY A 95 28.48 -15.43 -12.17
C GLY A 95 28.06 -16.80 -12.74
N ALA A 96 28.11 -17.86 -11.92
CA ALA A 96 27.69 -19.21 -12.32
C ALA A 96 26.17 -19.32 -12.48
N PHE A 97 25.37 -18.53 -11.75
CA PHE A 97 23.93 -18.50 -11.95
C PHE A 97 23.59 -18.13 -13.40
N THR A 98 24.18 -17.05 -13.91
CA THR A 98 23.89 -16.57 -15.27
C THR A 98 24.30 -17.57 -16.35
N SER A 99 25.48 -18.19 -16.20
CA SER A 99 26.02 -19.11 -17.22
C SER A 99 25.45 -20.53 -17.15
N THR A 100 25.02 -20.98 -15.97
CA THR A 100 24.72 -22.40 -15.72
C THR A 100 23.30 -22.60 -15.24
N THR A 101 22.90 -21.99 -14.13
CA THR A 101 21.61 -22.28 -13.48
C THR A 101 20.43 -21.59 -14.16
N ALA A 102 20.61 -20.36 -14.65
CA ALA A 102 19.58 -19.59 -15.35
C ALA A 102 19.08 -20.28 -16.64
N PRO A 103 19.95 -20.82 -17.53
CA PRO A 103 19.49 -21.64 -18.65
C PRO A 103 18.64 -22.85 -18.24
N LEU A 104 19.00 -23.52 -17.14
CA LEU A 104 18.26 -24.68 -16.64
C LEU A 104 16.86 -24.26 -16.16
N TRP A 105 16.74 -23.17 -15.42
CA TRP A 105 15.43 -22.59 -15.06
C TRP A 105 14.58 -22.22 -16.27
N ARG A 106 15.17 -21.57 -17.29
CA ARG A 106 14.43 -21.17 -18.50
C ARG A 106 13.90 -22.34 -19.33
N SER A 107 14.56 -23.50 -19.22
CA SER A 107 14.10 -24.74 -19.85
C SER A 107 12.86 -25.34 -19.17
N LYS A 108 12.50 -24.88 -17.97
CA LYS A 108 11.31 -25.36 -17.23
C LYS A 108 10.06 -24.58 -17.61
N PRO A 109 8.89 -25.22 -17.52
CA PRO A 109 7.61 -24.54 -17.66
C PRO A 109 7.38 -23.52 -16.53
N LEU A 110 7.02 -22.30 -16.94
CA LEU A 110 6.42 -21.28 -16.09
C LEU A 110 4.92 -21.22 -16.36
N PHE A 111 4.13 -21.53 -15.34
CA PHE A 111 2.68 -21.48 -15.38
C PHE A 111 2.19 -20.16 -14.78
N THR A 112 1.37 -19.43 -15.53
CA THR A 112 0.87 -18.12 -15.12
C THR A 112 -0.66 -18.01 -15.27
N VAL A 113 -1.29 -17.13 -14.48
CA VAL A 113 -2.69 -16.74 -14.71
C VAL A 113 -2.76 -15.49 -15.56
N GLY A 114 -3.55 -15.54 -16.64
CA GLY A 114 -3.87 -14.40 -17.48
C GLY A 114 -2.69 -13.77 -18.22
N LYS A 115 -3.03 -12.95 -19.23
CA LYS A 115 -2.05 -12.33 -20.12
C LYS A 115 -1.14 -11.32 -19.41
N ALA A 116 -1.66 -10.61 -18.41
CA ALA A 116 -0.90 -9.59 -17.69
C ALA A 116 0.30 -10.20 -16.94
N THR A 117 0.06 -11.28 -16.18
CA THR A 117 1.12 -11.99 -15.45
C THR A 117 2.16 -12.56 -16.40
N LEU A 118 1.73 -13.23 -17.48
CA LEU A 118 2.65 -13.77 -18.49
C LEU A 118 3.53 -12.67 -19.11
N ARG A 119 2.93 -11.54 -19.48
CA ARG A 119 3.67 -10.40 -20.07
C ARG A 119 4.74 -9.88 -19.12
N SER A 120 4.44 -9.79 -17.82
CA SER A 120 5.43 -9.35 -16.83
C SER A 120 6.59 -10.33 -16.65
N SER A 121 6.41 -11.62 -16.98
CA SER A 121 7.49 -12.62 -16.86
C SER A 121 8.39 -12.72 -18.09
N VAL A 122 8.07 -12.02 -19.19
CA VAL A 122 8.85 -12.04 -20.44
C VAL A 122 10.34 -11.77 -20.23
N PRO A 123 10.77 -10.77 -19.41
CA PRO A 123 12.20 -10.48 -19.20
C PRO A 123 13.00 -11.66 -18.62
N LEU A 124 12.35 -12.57 -17.90
CA LEU A 124 13.00 -13.73 -17.29
C LEU A 124 13.36 -14.81 -18.31
N GLY A 125 12.68 -14.85 -19.45
CA GLY A 125 12.95 -15.81 -20.53
C GLY A 125 12.50 -17.25 -20.25
N PHE A 126 11.55 -17.46 -19.34
CA PHE A 126 10.95 -18.78 -19.10
C PHE A 126 10.10 -19.25 -20.29
N SER A 127 10.00 -20.57 -20.43
CA SER A 127 9.07 -21.19 -21.37
C SER A 127 7.66 -21.25 -20.79
N SER A 128 6.66 -20.71 -21.51
CA SER A 128 5.24 -20.85 -21.16
C SER A 128 4.62 -22.00 -21.96
N PRO A 129 4.05 -23.03 -21.30
CA PRO A 129 3.37 -24.12 -22.00
C PRO A 129 2.06 -23.73 -22.69
N PHE A 130 1.47 -22.61 -22.29
CA PHE A 130 0.19 -22.12 -22.82
C PHE A 130 0.42 -20.87 -23.67
N SER A 131 -0.23 -20.82 -24.83
CA SER A 131 -0.23 -19.61 -25.66
C SER A 131 -1.07 -18.50 -24.99
N PRO A 132 -0.77 -17.22 -25.25
CA PRO A 132 -1.51 -16.10 -24.65
C PRO A 132 -3.03 -16.17 -24.84
N GLU A 133 -3.50 -16.77 -25.93
CA GLU A 133 -4.92 -16.90 -26.30
C GLU A 133 -5.68 -17.92 -25.44
N ILE A 134 -4.99 -18.93 -24.91
CA ILE A 134 -5.58 -20.02 -24.12
C ILE A 134 -5.16 -20.00 -22.65
N LEU A 135 -4.59 -18.87 -22.19
CA LEU A 135 -4.14 -18.74 -20.81
C LEU A 135 -5.32 -18.84 -19.83
N PRO A 136 -5.20 -19.67 -18.79
CA PRO A 136 -6.17 -19.72 -17.71
C PRO A 136 -6.31 -18.35 -17.02
N GLY A 137 -7.56 -17.88 -16.89
CA GLY A 137 -7.85 -16.57 -16.29
C GLY A 137 -7.81 -16.54 -14.76
N ASN A 138 -7.77 -17.70 -14.10
CA ASN A 138 -7.75 -17.81 -12.64
C ASN A 138 -7.03 -19.08 -12.18
N ALA A 139 -6.80 -19.16 -10.86
CA ALA A 139 -6.09 -20.25 -10.20
C ALA A 139 -6.72 -21.64 -10.42
N THR A 140 -8.06 -21.73 -10.42
CA THR A 140 -8.79 -22.99 -10.64
C THR A 140 -8.58 -23.51 -12.06
N LEU A 141 -8.79 -22.66 -13.07
CA LEU A 141 -8.56 -23.02 -14.46
C LEU A 141 -7.08 -23.38 -14.71
N LEU A 142 -6.16 -22.68 -14.05
CA LEU A 142 -4.73 -22.96 -14.17
C LEU A 142 -4.39 -24.34 -13.61
N ALA A 143 -4.90 -24.70 -12.44
CA ALA A 143 -4.66 -26.00 -11.85
C ALA A 143 -5.14 -27.13 -12.77
N HIS A 144 -6.36 -27.03 -13.30
CA HIS A 144 -6.88 -28.03 -14.24
C HIS A 144 -6.06 -28.10 -15.54
N ALA A 145 -5.62 -26.94 -16.07
CA ALA A 145 -4.79 -26.90 -17.27
C ALA A 145 -3.42 -27.58 -17.04
N ILE A 146 -2.80 -27.39 -15.88
CA ILE A 146 -1.54 -28.06 -15.50
C ILE A 146 -1.74 -29.59 -15.43
N VAL A 147 -2.81 -30.04 -14.77
CA VAL A 147 -3.12 -31.49 -14.66
C VAL A 147 -3.32 -32.10 -16.05
N ALA A 148 -4.05 -31.43 -16.94
CA ALA A 148 -4.27 -31.90 -18.31
C ALA A 148 -3.00 -31.90 -19.16
N HIS A 149 -2.12 -30.89 -18.97
CA HIS A 149 -0.85 -30.78 -19.68
C HIS A 149 0.19 -31.82 -19.21
N THR A 150 0.12 -32.24 -17.94
CA THR A 150 1.09 -33.15 -17.33
C THR A 150 0.36 -34.26 -16.56
N PRO A 151 -0.26 -35.23 -17.25
CA PRO A 151 -1.04 -36.29 -16.62
C PRO A 151 -0.20 -37.28 -15.80
N ALA A 152 1.13 -37.30 -16.01
CA ALA A 152 2.09 -38.06 -15.23
C ALA A 152 3.08 -37.10 -14.53
N PRO A 153 2.77 -36.63 -13.31
CA PRO A 153 3.62 -35.69 -12.57
C PRO A 153 5.01 -36.25 -12.28
N PRO A 154 6.08 -35.43 -12.33
CA PRO A 154 7.41 -35.86 -11.91
C PRO A 154 7.44 -36.23 -10.42
N VAL A 155 7.68 -37.51 -10.10
CA VAL A 155 7.57 -38.03 -8.73
C VAL A 155 8.65 -37.47 -7.77
N SER A 156 9.83 -37.11 -8.31
CA SER A 156 10.97 -36.67 -7.51
C SER A 156 11.16 -35.15 -7.45
N LYS A 157 10.39 -34.37 -8.20
CA LYS A 157 10.56 -32.92 -8.29
C LYS A 157 9.30 -32.17 -7.90
N SER A 158 9.46 -31.01 -7.30
CA SER A 158 8.36 -30.14 -6.87
C SER A 158 8.05 -29.06 -7.90
N ILE A 159 6.84 -28.52 -7.83
CA ILE A 159 6.52 -27.20 -8.39
C ILE A 159 6.94 -26.15 -7.36
N LEU A 160 7.69 -25.13 -7.78
CA LEU A 160 7.89 -23.93 -6.98
C LEU A 160 6.71 -22.98 -7.19
N PHE A 161 5.86 -22.84 -6.19
CA PHE A 161 4.71 -21.92 -6.24
C PHE A 161 5.03 -20.63 -5.51
N LEU A 162 5.12 -19.52 -6.26
CA LEU A 162 5.36 -18.20 -5.71
C LEU A 162 4.02 -17.52 -5.44
N ALA A 163 3.69 -17.37 -4.18
CA ALA A 163 2.40 -16.90 -3.70
C ALA A 163 2.53 -15.54 -2.99
N GLY A 164 1.39 -14.92 -2.71
CA GLY A 164 1.31 -13.86 -1.72
C GLY A 164 0.27 -14.16 -0.65
N ASP A 165 0.29 -13.36 0.42
CA ASP A 165 -0.57 -13.49 1.60
C ASP A 165 -2.07 -13.78 1.33
N LYS A 166 -2.64 -13.21 0.26
CA LYS A 166 -4.05 -13.38 -0.12
C LYS A 166 -4.34 -14.58 -1.05
N ARG A 167 -3.42 -15.54 -1.22
CA ARG A 167 -3.63 -16.69 -2.13
C ARG A 167 -4.74 -17.63 -1.66
N LEU A 168 -5.52 -18.13 -2.62
CA LEU A 168 -6.55 -19.15 -2.42
C LEU A 168 -5.95 -20.57 -2.41
N PRO A 169 -6.47 -21.50 -1.59
CA PRO A 169 -5.94 -22.85 -1.49
C PRO A 169 -6.29 -23.74 -2.71
N THR A 170 -7.22 -23.29 -3.56
CA THR A 170 -7.74 -24.09 -4.67
C THR A 170 -6.66 -24.59 -5.63
N LEU A 171 -5.65 -23.77 -5.97
CA LEU A 171 -4.56 -24.19 -6.85
C LEU A 171 -3.67 -25.25 -6.19
N PRO A 172 -3.08 -25.01 -4.99
CA PRO A 172 -2.24 -26.02 -4.35
C PRO A 172 -3.00 -27.31 -4.05
N GLU A 173 -4.24 -27.24 -3.55
CA GLU A 173 -5.04 -28.43 -3.24
C GLU A 173 -5.37 -29.27 -4.48
N THR A 174 -5.73 -28.62 -5.60
CA THR A 174 -6.05 -29.32 -6.85
C THR A 174 -4.82 -30.02 -7.41
N LEU A 175 -3.65 -29.37 -7.40
CA LEU A 175 -2.41 -29.95 -7.91
C LEU A 175 -1.91 -31.10 -7.02
N GLN A 176 -1.96 -30.93 -5.69
CA GLN A 176 -1.59 -31.99 -4.75
C GLN A 176 -2.51 -33.21 -4.87
N SER A 177 -3.82 -33.00 -5.02
CA SER A 177 -4.80 -34.07 -5.24
C SER A 177 -4.56 -34.84 -6.54
N ALA A 178 -3.96 -34.18 -7.54
CA ALA A 178 -3.54 -34.80 -8.80
C ALA A 178 -2.13 -35.43 -8.75
N GLY A 179 -1.48 -35.44 -7.57
CA GLY A 179 -0.18 -36.09 -7.36
C GLY A 179 1.05 -35.22 -7.59
N PHE A 180 0.90 -33.91 -7.80
CA PHE A 180 2.04 -33.01 -7.87
C PHE A 180 2.60 -32.70 -6.48
N LYS A 181 3.93 -32.73 -6.34
CA LYS A 181 4.62 -32.15 -5.19
C LYS A 181 4.75 -30.64 -5.38
N MET A 182 4.60 -29.90 -4.29
CA MET A 182 4.65 -28.44 -4.29
C MET A 182 5.47 -27.92 -3.12
N GLU A 183 6.28 -26.90 -3.39
CA GLU A 183 6.85 -26.02 -2.38
C GLU A 183 6.28 -24.62 -2.60
N GLU A 184 5.57 -24.10 -1.61
CA GLU A 184 5.01 -22.76 -1.64
C GLU A 184 5.97 -21.79 -0.96
N LEU A 185 6.26 -20.67 -1.63
CA LEU A 185 7.02 -19.56 -1.08
C LEU A 185 6.18 -18.29 -1.18
N GLU A 186 5.88 -17.69 -0.03
CA GLU A 186 5.33 -16.33 0.00
C GLU A 186 6.42 -15.36 -0.43
N VAL A 187 6.22 -14.68 -1.56
CA VAL A 187 7.21 -13.74 -2.13
C VAL A 187 6.72 -12.29 -2.12
N TYR A 188 5.45 -12.08 -1.79
CA TYR A 188 4.91 -10.75 -1.56
C TYR A 188 3.77 -10.79 -0.55
N ARG A 189 3.54 -9.68 0.15
CA ARG A 189 2.39 -9.50 1.04
C ARG A 189 1.91 -8.07 1.05
N THR A 190 0.67 -7.84 1.47
CA THR A 190 0.23 -6.50 1.83
C THR A 190 0.88 -6.13 3.17
N GLY A 191 1.71 -5.08 3.16
CA GLY A 191 2.37 -4.54 4.34
C GLY A 191 2.29 -3.02 4.39
N PRO A 192 2.88 -2.37 5.41
CA PRO A 192 3.03 -0.92 5.45
C PRO A 192 3.72 -0.41 4.19
N ALA A 193 3.23 0.69 3.62
CA ALA A 193 3.92 1.35 2.51
C ALA A 193 5.29 1.84 2.99
N PRO A 194 6.41 1.45 2.32
CA PRO A 194 7.75 1.83 2.78
C PRO A 194 7.96 3.35 2.77
N GLU A 195 7.28 4.06 1.86
CA GLU A 195 7.27 5.51 1.73
C GLU A 195 6.33 6.23 2.71
N PHE A 196 5.58 5.52 3.56
CA PHE A 196 4.55 6.13 4.40
C PHE A 196 5.09 7.26 5.29
N ALA A 197 6.22 7.02 5.96
CA ALA A 197 6.82 8.01 6.87
C ALA A 197 7.32 9.25 6.11
N GLU A 198 8.06 9.03 5.02
CA GLU A 198 8.54 10.11 4.15
C GLU A 198 7.38 10.91 3.55
N ALA A 199 6.29 10.23 3.16
CA ALA A 199 5.10 10.88 2.61
C ALA A 199 4.39 11.77 3.64
N ILE A 200 4.32 11.34 4.91
CA ILE A 200 3.81 12.17 6.02
C ILE A 200 4.71 13.40 6.23
N GLU A 201 6.02 13.20 6.32
CA GLU A 201 6.98 14.30 6.53
C GLU A 201 6.94 15.32 5.39
N LYS A 202 6.92 14.85 4.15
CA LYS A 202 6.80 15.71 2.96
C LYS A 202 5.47 16.44 2.93
N ALA A 203 4.38 15.77 3.28
CA ALA A 203 3.06 16.39 3.37
C ALA A 203 2.99 17.42 4.51
N CYS A 204 3.74 17.25 5.60
CA CYS A 204 3.85 18.28 6.64
C CYS A 204 4.72 19.47 6.19
N ALA A 205 5.81 19.22 5.46
CA ALA A 205 6.76 20.24 5.03
C ALA A 205 6.23 21.16 3.90
N SER A 206 5.22 20.72 3.14
CA SER A 206 4.58 21.51 2.07
C SER A 206 3.65 22.58 2.65
N VAL A 207 4.22 23.55 3.36
CA VAL A 207 3.53 24.78 3.75
C VAL A 207 3.62 25.74 2.55
N GLU A 208 2.47 26.14 2.00
CA GLU A 208 2.42 26.99 0.81
C GLU A 208 3.20 28.30 0.99
N GLY A 209 4.04 28.58 -0.01
CA GLY A 209 4.86 29.78 -0.16
C GLY A 209 5.40 29.88 -1.59
N GLU A 210 4.54 29.84 -2.61
CA GLU A 210 4.85 30.44 -3.91
C GLU A 210 4.38 31.90 -3.89
N GLU A 211 5.15 32.78 -3.24
CA GLU A 211 5.05 34.21 -3.50
C GLU A 211 5.77 34.54 -4.80
N SER A 212 4.99 34.76 -5.86
CA SER A 212 5.42 35.52 -7.02
C SER A 212 5.55 37.00 -6.63
N GLY A 213 6.76 37.56 -6.59
CA GLY A 213 6.93 38.99 -6.27
C GLY A 213 8.34 39.53 -6.03
N ASN A 214 9.16 39.57 -7.10
CA ASN A 214 10.09 40.65 -7.50
C ASN A 214 11.12 41.30 -6.52
N VAL A 215 12.38 41.28 -6.99
CA VAL A 215 13.38 42.39 -7.10
C VAL A 215 14.26 42.81 -5.90
N ASP A 216 15.54 42.91 -6.26
CA ASP A 216 16.70 43.64 -5.75
C ASP A 216 17.27 43.35 -4.37
N GLY A 217 18.54 42.94 -4.41
CA GLY A 217 19.40 42.88 -3.25
C GLY A 217 19.86 44.27 -2.81
N GLN A 218 19.98 44.44 -1.50
CA GLN A 218 21.08 45.19 -0.92
C GLN A 218 21.32 44.77 0.54
N GLU A 219 22.60 44.63 0.87
CA GLU A 219 23.16 44.20 2.14
C GLU A 219 22.90 45.17 3.32
N GLY A 220 22.96 44.63 4.54
CA GLY A 220 23.52 45.37 5.67
C GLY A 220 22.95 45.04 7.06
N GLY A 221 23.81 44.56 7.97
CA GLY A 221 23.69 44.86 9.40
C GLY A 221 23.59 43.68 10.38
N ARG A 222 24.73 43.27 10.94
CA ARG A 222 24.81 42.53 12.22
C ARG A 222 24.44 43.45 13.39
N VAL A 223 23.62 42.97 14.34
CA VAL A 223 23.79 43.24 15.79
C VAL A 223 23.26 42.04 16.59
N ALA A 224 24.03 41.63 17.60
CA ALA A 224 23.73 40.58 18.57
C ALA A 224 22.85 41.09 19.74
N GLY A 225 22.13 40.18 20.41
CA GLY A 225 21.77 40.39 21.82
C GLY A 225 20.54 39.64 22.34
N GLY A 226 20.75 38.88 23.42
CA GLY A 226 19.83 38.85 24.56
C GLY A 226 18.72 37.79 24.54
N GLY A 227 18.84 36.79 25.41
CA GLY A 227 17.85 35.73 25.59
C GLY A 227 16.61 36.13 26.39
N ALA A 228 15.63 35.21 26.39
CA ALA A 228 14.63 35.05 27.44
C ALA A 228 14.11 33.61 27.37
N GLY A 229 13.93 33.00 28.55
CA GLY A 229 13.66 31.57 28.72
C GLY A 229 12.39 31.10 28.02
N ALA A 230 12.51 29.95 27.37
CA ALA A 230 11.36 29.15 26.97
C ALA A 230 10.77 28.50 28.24
N ASP A 231 9.55 28.89 28.58
CA ASP A 231 8.68 28.14 29.47
C ASP A 231 8.32 26.81 28.79
N PRO A 232 8.70 25.64 29.34
CA PRO A 232 8.45 24.35 28.71
C PRO A 232 7.00 23.85 28.90
N SER A 233 6.09 24.63 29.49
CA SER A 233 4.76 24.16 29.90
C SER A 233 3.57 24.69 29.09
N ALA A 234 3.81 25.37 27.95
CA ALA A 234 2.75 25.90 27.10
C ALA A 234 2.93 25.52 25.62
N GLY A 235 2.64 24.27 25.26
CA GLY A 235 2.81 23.84 23.85
C GLY A 235 2.20 22.50 23.43
N GLU A 236 1.33 21.87 24.21
CA GLU A 236 0.84 20.52 23.87
C GLU A 236 -0.38 20.51 22.94
N ASP A 237 -1.07 21.64 22.75
CA ASP A 237 -2.41 21.66 22.14
C ASP A 237 -2.53 22.49 20.85
N ARG A 238 -1.39 22.87 20.24
CA ARG A 238 -1.39 23.57 18.94
C ARG A 238 -0.82 22.66 17.86
N VAL A 239 -1.63 22.38 16.85
CA VAL A 239 -1.23 21.78 15.57
C VAL A 239 0.01 22.53 15.06
N ARG A 240 1.11 21.81 14.80
CA ARG A 240 2.34 22.46 14.31
C ARG A 240 2.09 22.97 12.89
N PRO A 241 2.71 24.09 12.46
CA PRO A 241 2.60 24.53 11.07
C PRO A 241 2.96 23.39 10.11
N GLY A 242 2.01 23.02 9.25
CA GLY A 242 2.16 21.91 8.29
C GLY A 242 1.45 20.60 8.69
N ASP A 243 1.20 20.36 9.97
CA ASP A 243 0.43 19.20 10.43
C ASP A 243 -1.02 19.23 9.89
N PRO A 244 -1.67 18.06 9.72
CA PRO A 244 -3.05 18.00 9.29
C PRO A 244 -4.00 18.45 10.41
N ASP A 245 -5.01 19.23 10.05
CA ASP A 245 -6.16 19.49 10.94
C ASP A 245 -7.06 18.25 11.02
N TRP A 246 -7.20 17.57 9.87
CA TRP A 246 -8.03 16.38 9.73
C TRP A 246 -7.29 15.25 9.03
N ILE A 247 -7.62 14.03 9.43
CA ILE A 247 -7.16 12.81 8.79
C ILE A 247 -8.36 11.97 8.38
N VAL A 248 -8.47 11.65 7.09
CA VAL A 248 -9.45 10.70 6.59
C VAL A 248 -8.87 9.29 6.69
N ALA A 249 -9.50 8.44 7.50
CA ALA A 249 -9.09 7.06 7.71
C ALA A 249 -10.02 6.07 7.01
N PHE A 250 -9.42 5.21 6.19
CA PHE A 250 -10.14 4.28 5.32
C PHE A 250 -10.18 2.84 5.83
N SER A 251 -9.31 2.47 6.78
CA SER A 251 -9.28 1.11 7.31
C SER A 251 -8.58 1.04 8.67
N PRO A 252 -8.91 0.03 9.51
CA PRO A 252 -8.15 -0.26 10.73
C PRO A 252 -6.65 -0.53 10.48
N SER A 253 -6.32 -1.14 9.34
CA SER A 253 -4.93 -1.42 8.97
C SER A 253 -4.15 -0.13 8.72
N GLY A 254 -4.76 0.88 8.08
CA GLY A 254 -4.14 2.21 7.92
C GLY A 254 -3.86 2.89 9.26
N ILE A 255 -4.73 2.72 10.26
CA ILE A 255 -4.51 3.20 11.63
C ILE A 255 -3.35 2.47 12.31
N SER A 256 -3.24 1.16 12.10
CA SER A 256 -2.14 0.36 12.66
C SER A 256 -0.78 0.81 12.11
N VAL A 257 -0.74 1.19 10.82
CA VAL A 257 0.47 1.77 10.19
C VAL A 257 0.78 3.14 10.80
N ALA A 258 -0.22 4.02 10.93
CA ALA A 258 -0.05 5.33 11.56
C ALA A 258 0.47 5.23 13.02
N LEU A 259 0.00 4.25 13.79
CA LEU A 259 0.47 3.99 15.16
C LEU A 259 1.94 3.56 15.23
N SER A 260 2.44 2.96 14.15
CA SER A 260 3.84 2.52 14.04
C SER A 260 4.77 3.63 13.55
N HIS A 261 4.24 4.81 13.22
CA HIS A 261 5.01 5.94 12.76
C HIS A 261 5.85 6.56 13.90
N PRO A 262 7.12 6.95 13.68
CA PRO A 262 7.96 7.52 14.72
C PRO A 262 7.38 8.78 15.38
N SER A 263 6.69 9.61 14.61
CA SER A 263 6.04 10.84 15.06
C SER A 263 4.52 10.64 15.22
N THR A 264 4.11 9.89 16.26
CA THR A 264 2.69 9.61 16.51
C THR A 264 1.87 10.87 16.84
N ASP A 265 2.54 11.91 17.30
CA ASP A 265 1.96 13.16 17.77
C ASP A 265 1.22 13.91 16.66
N ILE A 266 1.65 13.74 15.41
CA ILE A 266 0.99 14.30 14.21
C ILE A 266 -0.45 13.79 14.13
N PHE A 267 -0.66 12.51 14.40
CA PHE A 267 -1.96 11.87 14.39
C PHE A 267 -2.78 12.23 15.63
N ALA A 268 -2.14 12.30 16.80
CA ALA A 268 -2.82 12.62 18.06
C ALA A 268 -3.44 14.04 18.07
N ARG A 269 -2.81 15.01 17.40
CA ARG A 269 -3.31 16.40 17.30
C ARG A 269 -4.45 16.59 16.28
N ALA A 270 -4.63 15.64 15.36
CA ALA A 270 -5.61 15.75 14.28
C ALA A 270 -6.98 15.16 14.66
N LYS A 271 -8.04 15.60 13.97
CA LYS A 271 -9.36 14.96 14.03
C LYS A 271 -9.52 13.93 12.93
N PHE A 272 -10.02 12.75 13.27
CA PHE A 272 -10.24 11.68 12.30
C PHE A 272 -11.65 11.70 11.73
N ALA A 273 -11.74 11.71 10.40
CA ALA A 273 -12.95 11.36 9.66
C ALA A 273 -12.85 9.89 9.21
N CYS A 274 -13.70 9.04 9.77
CA CYS A 274 -13.62 7.59 9.52
C CYS A 274 -14.61 7.15 8.44
N ILE A 275 -14.17 6.33 7.49
CA ILE A 275 -15.03 5.79 6.41
C ILE A 275 -16.18 4.90 6.93
N GLY A 276 -16.06 4.38 8.16
CA GLY A 276 -17.04 3.52 8.80
C GLY A 276 -16.64 3.14 10.23
N GLU A 277 -17.54 2.47 10.95
CA GLU A 277 -17.43 2.25 12.40
C GLU A 277 -16.25 1.36 12.79
N THR A 278 -15.90 0.35 11.99
CA THR A 278 -14.72 -0.50 12.24
C THR A 278 -13.44 0.32 12.29
N THR A 279 -13.30 1.30 11.39
CA THR A 279 -12.15 2.21 11.37
C THR A 279 -12.20 3.18 12.56
N ALA A 280 -13.38 3.70 12.90
CA ALA A 280 -13.55 4.56 14.07
C ALA A 280 -13.19 3.85 15.38
N ALA A 281 -13.56 2.58 15.54
CA ALA A 281 -13.17 1.77 16.68
C ALA A 281 -11.64 1.62 16.79
N ALA A 282 -10.94 1.47 15.67
CA ALA A 282 -9.48 1.41 15.65
C ALA A 282 -8.84 2.75 16.06
N VAL A 283 -9.37 3.88 15.58
CA VAL A 283 -8.92 5.23 16.00
C VAL A 283 -9.14 5.45 17.49
N ARG A 284 -10.31 5.08 18.04
CA ARG A 284 -10.57 5.20 19.48
C ARG A 284 -9.65 4.31 20.31
N LYS A 285 -9.37 3.09 19.83
CA LYS A 285 -8.41 2.18 20.46
C LYS A 285 -6.98 2.74 20.46
N ALA A 286 -6.65 3.55 19.46
CA ALA A 286 -5.40 4.32 19.39
C ALA A 286 -5.40 5.57 20.28
N GLU A 287 -6.47 5.81 21.04
CA GLU A 287 -6.67 7.00 21.89
C GLU A 287 -6.63 8.34 21.10
N TRP A 288 -6.97 8.29 19.81
CA TRP A 288 -7.06 9.47 18.94
C TRP A 288 -8.50 9.98 18.78
N THR A 289 -8.64 11.25 18.40
CA THR A 289 -9.93 11.92 18.32
C THR A 289 -10.68 11.55 17.05
N VAL A 290 -11.80 10.81 17.18
CA VAL A 290 -12.77 10.65 16.07
C VAL A 290 -13.64 11.90 15.99
N GLY A 291 -13.48 12.67 14.92
CA GLY A 291 -14.29 13.86 14.63
C GLY A 291 -15.63 13.52 13.98
N CYS A 292 -15.67 12.54 13.08
CA CYS A 292 -16.91 12.05 12.47
C CYS A 292 -16.75 10.64 11.89
N VAL A 293 -17.88 9.97 11.65
CA VAL A 293 -17.94 8.68 10.96
C VAL A 293 -18.93 8.79 9.80
N ALA A 294 -18.49 8.42 8.60
CA ALA A 294 -19.32 8.44 7.41
C ALA A 294 -20.43 7.39 7.50
N ARG A 295 -21.65 7.76 7.10
CA ARG A 295 -22.79 6.82 7.02
C ARG A 295 -22.69 5.88 5.83
N LYS A 296 -22.04 6.33 4.76
CA LYS A 296 -21.78 5.57 3.55
C LYS A 296 -20.28 5.60 3.28
N PRO A 297 -19.65 4.47 2.91
CA PRO A 297 -18.23 4.41 2.63
C PRO A 297 -17.92 4.97 1.23
N THR A 298 -18.30 6.22 0.98
CA THR A 298 -18.08 6.94 -0.29
C THR A 298 -17.44 8.30 -0.02
N ALA A 299 -16.91 8.93 -1.07
CA ALA A 299 -16.30 10.25 -0.99
C ALA A 299 -17.31 11.29 -0.47
N GLU A 300 -18.51 11.28 -1.02
CA GLU A 300 -19.61 12.15 -0.61
C GLU A 300 -19.97 11.91 0.86
N GLY A 301 -20.09 10.64 1.28
CA GLY A 301 -20.46 10.30 2.65
C GLY A 301 -19.43 10.75 3.69
N VAL A 302 -18.14 10.73 3.35
CA VAL A 302 -17.08 11.27 4.22
C VAL A 302 -17.14 12.80 4.27
N VAL A 303 -17.23 13.46 3.12
CA VAL A 303 -17.24 14.92 3.05
C VAL A 303 -18.46 15.52 3.75
N GLU A 304 -19.65 14.94 3.55
CA GLU A 304 -20.87 15.33 4.26
C GLU A 304 -20.73 15.20 5.78
N ALA A 305 -20.11 14.11 6.27
CA ALA A 305 -19.89 13.92 7.70
C ALA A 305 -18.92 14.97 8.27
N MET A 306 -17.89 15.34 7.51
CA MET A 306 -16.92 16.38 7.90
C MET A 306 -17.56 17.77 7.92
N GLU A 307 -18.35 18.13 6.90
CA GLU A 307 -19.08 19.41 6.85
C GLU A 307 -19.97 19.62 8.07
N VAL A 308 -20.74 18.59 8.45
CA VAL A 308 -21.60 18.62 9.64
C VAL A 308 -20.77 18.79 10.90
N ALA A 309 -19.67 18.05 11.03
CA ALA A 309 -18.80 18.14 12.21
C ALA A 309 -18.10 19.51 12.34
N MET A 310 -17.73 20.13 11.22
CA MET A 310 -17.10 21.46 11.19
C MET A 310 -18.10 22.57 11.46
N SER A 311 -19.35 22.43 11.00
CA SER A 311 -20.42 23.41 11.20
C SER A 311 -20.99 23.40 12.62
N GLY A 312 -20.87 22.27 13.34
CA GLY A 312 -21.41 22.07 14.69
C GLY A 312 -20.55 22.63 15.84
N GLY A 313 -19.47 23.38 15.57
CA GLY A 313 -18.51 23.88 16.57
C GLY A 313 -19.00 25.00 17.52
N GLY A 314 -20.29 25.27 17.59
CA GLY A 314 -20.87 26.27 18.50
C GLY A 314 -22.08 25.72 19.24
N GLY A 315 -21.89 25.17 20.44
CA GLY A 315 -22.99 24.81 21.33
C GLY A 315 -22.70 23.65 22.26
N GLY A 316 -21.99 23.92 23.36
CA GLY A 316 -22.09 23.08 24.54
C GLY A 316 -23.43 23.31 25.25
N GLY A 317 -24.00 22.22 25.79
CA GLY A 317 -24.96 22.25 26.89
C GLY A 317 -26.42 22.01 26.53
N GLY A 318 -27.02 21.02 27.19
CA GLY A 318 -28.47 20.91 27.35
C GLY A 318 -28.98 19.48 27.31
N GLY A 319 -29.03 18.83 28.49
CA GLY A 319 -29.59 17.49 28.64
C GLY A 319 -31.12 17.42 28.59
N GLY A 320 -31.61 16.20 28.80
CA GLY A 320 -33.03 15.85 28.94
C GLY A 320 -33.56 15.10 27.72
N ALA A 321 -34.33 14.04 27.84
CA ALA A 321 -34.70 13.20 28.95
C ALA A 321 -35.15 11.86 28.32
N ALA A 322 -35.07 10.80 29.12
CA ALA A 322 -35.70 9.53 28.81
C ALA A 322 -37.21 9.73 28.59
N GLU A 323 -37.79 8.99 27.65
CA GLU A 323 -39.17 8.52 27.78
C GLU A 323 -39.38 7.24 26.96
N LEU A 324 -39.52 6.16 27.73
CA LEU A 324 -40.35 4.94 27.59
C LEU A 324 -40.36 4.18 26.25
#